data_AF-A0A2E5JAX6-F1
#
_entry.id   AF-A0A2E5JAX6-F1
#
_cell.length_a   1.000
_cell.length_b   1.000
_cell.length_c   1.000
_cell.angle_alpha   90.00
_cell.angle_beta   90.00
_cell.angle_gamma   90.00
#
_symmetry.space_group_name_H-M   'P 1'
#
loop_
_entity.id
_entity.type
_entity.pdbx_description
1 polymer ?
#
loop_
_entity_poly.entity_id
_entity_poly.type
_entity_poly.pdbx_seq_one_letter_code
_entity_poly.pdbx_strand_id
1 'polypeptide(L)'
;MSCKECRGKEFRSEIIKYRRVLSKPWMSVKDSGDRSWKEIFLDEAICPKRTASGGYKCVYIFENNIVVSVQISDKKKCENIRQKYNKFLSIEGVQKYLNYPGEIFMVNNYLVANLPYCQMDLFSVLEKSPKYIGMIHYRHLLPVLIKLHTKKIYLGDIKPENIFVCGNALSFGDLDDALVSEEDFASGKVVGTLGYAPLLFDKPFLPYNYDSLEINDIYALSVVLCLAYELSYLNDEQMCVIDAATGKINNKTGKRLKITWEDTIYWHVNISKRFINSYYLFRTGERTLKDLVQKKNILKKVLTQKLKI
;
A
#
# COMPACT_ATOMS: atom_id res chain seq x y z
N MET A 1 6.57 25.87 10.16
CA MET A 1 6.27 25.87 8.71
C MET A 1 5.27 26.98 8.45
N SER A 2 5.60 27.93 7.58
CA SER A 2 4.66 28.98 7.20
C SER A 2 3.69 28.44 6.13
N CYS A 3 2.45 28.92 6.09
CA CYS A 3 1.46 28.49 5.09
C CYS A 3 1.93 28.72 3.64
N LYS A 4 2.91 29.62 3.43
CA LYS A 4 3.56 29.87 2.14
C LYS A 4 4.42 28.69 1.66
N GLU A 5 4.99 27.88 2.55
CA GLU A 5 5.74 26.66 2.21
C GLU A 5 4.80 25.49 1.86
N CYS A 6 3.59 25.46 2.44
CA CYS A 6 2.53 24.52 2.05
C CYS A 6 1.96 24.78 0.64
N ARG A 7 2.32 25.91 0.01
CA ARG A 7 2.00 26.23 -1.40
C ARG A 7 2.86 25.45 -2.39
N GLY A 8 3.72 24.55 -1.92
CA GLY A 8 4.59 23.72 -2.74
C GLY A 8 3.90 22.76 -3.73
N LYS A 9 2.56 22.68 -3.83
CA LYS A 9 1.88 22.04 -4.98
C LYS A 9 0.62 22.76 -5.40
N GLU A 10 0.63 23.20 -6.66
CA GLU A 10 -0.39 23.95 -7.40
C GLU A 10 -1.83 23.40 -7.21
N PHE A 11 -1.99 22.11 -6.89
CA PHE A 11 -3.27 21.42 -6.95
C PHE A 11 -4.37 22.05 -6.07
N ARG A 12 -4.12 22.27 -4.76
CA ARG A 12 -5.14 22.85 -3.86
C ARG A 12 -5.52 24.27 -4.25
N SER A 13 -4.54 25.11 -4.54
CA SER A 13 -4.76 26.50 -4.95
C SER A 13 -5.53 26.58 -6.27
N GLU A 14 -5.17 25.76 -7.26
CA GLU A 14 -5.89 25.69 -8.54
C GLU A 14 -7.34 25.22 -8.34
N ILE A 15 -7.59 24.19 -7.52
CA ILE A 15 -8.95 23.73 -7.20
C ILE A 15 -9.78 24.84 -6.56
N ILE A 16 -9.20 25.62 -5.63
CA ILE A 16 -9.89 26.75 -5.00
C ILE A 16 -10.19 27.87 -6.03
N LYS A 17 -9.25 28.17 -6.94
CA LYS A 17 -9.48 29.11 -8.05
C LYS A 17 -10.64 28.64 -8.95
N TYR A 18 -10.64 27.39 -9.39
CA TYR A 18 -11.73 26.82 -10.19
C TYR A 18 -13.08 26.95 -9.48
N ARG A 19 -13.13 26.74 -8.15
CA ARG A 19 -14.34 26.91 -7.36
C ARG A 19 -14.86 28.37 -7.40
N ARG A 20 -13.97 29.36 -7.22
CA ARG A 20 -14.34 30.78 -7.25
C ARG A 20 -14.98 31.17 -8.59
N VAL A 21 -14.50 30.60 -9.69
CA VAL A 21 -14.99 30.87 -11.05
C VAL A 21 -16.34 30.22 -11.34
N LEU A 22 -16.66 29.06 -10.74
CA LEU A 22 -17.87 28.28 -11.07
C LEU A 22 -19.17 28.73 -10.38
N SER A 23 -19.15 29.83 -9.60
CA SER A 23 -20.34 30.56 -9.09
C SER A 23 -21.45 29.71 -8.45
N LYS A 24 -21.17 28.50 -7.93
CA LYS A 24 -22.16 27.68 -7.23
C LYS A 24 -21.89 27.72 -5.72
N PRO A 25 -22.85 28.19 -4.91
CA PRO A 25 -22.74 28.14 -3.46
C PRO A 25 -22.98 26.68 -3.02
N TRP A 26 -21.90 25.92 -2.85
CA TRP A 26 -21.95 24.59 -2.24
C TRP A 26 -22.16 24.62 -0.71
N MET A 27 -22.34 25.81 -0.13
CA MET A 27 -22.40 26.01 1.32
C MET A 27 -23.63 26.84 1.67
N SER A 28 -24.75 26.19 1.92
CA SER A 28 -25.63 26.66 2.99
C SER A 28 -24.95 26.26 4.30
N VAL A 29 -24.28 27.21 4.93
CA VAL A 29 -23.69 27.03 6.26
C VAL A 29 -24.85 26.68 7.18
N LYS A 30 -24.91 25.42 7.64
CA LYS A 30 -25.71 25.09 8.83
C LYS A 30 -24.83 25.39 10.02
N ASP A 31 -25.36 26.16 10.98
CA ASP A 31 -24.78 26.48 12.30
C ASP A 31 -24.63 25.24 13.21
N SER A 32 -24.27 24.09 12.67
CA SER A 32 -23.71 22.97 13.44
C SER A 32 -22.21 23.19 13.47
N GLY A 33 -21.62 23.51 14.61
CA GLY A 33 -20.23 23.94 14.79
C GLY A 33 -19.10 23.07 14.22
N ASP A 34 -19.41 21.95 13.55
CA ASP A 34 -18.45 21.11 12.83
C ASP A 34 -18.44 21.44 11.33
N ARG A 35 -17.34 22.05 10.88
CA ARG A 35 -17.09 22.23 9.44
C ARG A 35 -16.83 20.88 8.78
N SER A 36 -17.41 20.66 7.60
CA SER A 36 -17.12 19.46 6.82
C SER A 36 -15.67 19.46 6.29
N TRP A 37 -15.15 18.28 5.98
CA TRP A 37 -13.78 18.14 5.45
C TRP A 37 -13.58 18.92 4.14
N LYS A 38 -14.62 19.06 3.31
CA LYS A 38 -14.58 19.85 2.05
C LYS A 38 -14.41 21.32 2.34
N GLU A 39 -15.10 21.83 3.35
CA GLU A 39 -15.00 23.23 3.78
C GLU A 39 -13.60 23.52 4.31
N ILE A 40 -13.07 22.61 5.14
CA ILE A 40 -11.69 22.71 5.66
C ILE A 40 -10.66 22.67 4.53
N PHE A 41 -10.81 21.74 3.59
CA PHE A 41 -9.91 21.64 2.44
C PHE A 41 -9.96 22.87 1.54
N LEU A 42 -11.14 23.47 1.33
CA LEU A 42 -11.30 24.59 0.41
C LEU A 42 -11.09 25.96 1.06
N ASP A 43 -10.93 26.03 2.38
CA ASP A 43 -10.65 27.26 3.12
C ASP A 43 -9.14 27.61 3.05
N GLU A 44 -8.81 28.67 2.31
CA GLU A 44 -7.43 29.16 2.17
C GLU A 44 -6.81 29.62 3.50
N ALA A 45 -7.63 30.00 4.49
CA ALA A 45 -7.14 30.40 5.81
C ALA A 45 -6.70 29.19 6.65
N ILE A 46 -7.18 27.99 6.33
CA ILE A 46 -6.80 26.77 7.04
C ILE A 46 -5.59 26.12 6.34
N CYS A 47 -4.47 26.08 7.05
CA CYS A 47 -3.24 25.49 6.56
C CYS A 47 -3.16 24.01 6.96
N PRO A 48 -2.75 23.10 6.06
CA PRO A 48 -2.47 21.72 6.43
C PRO A 48 -1.32 21.67 7.43
N LYS A 49 -1.42 20.79 8.42
CA LYS A 49 -0.35 20.49 9.37
C LYS A 49 0.81 19.75 8.70
N ARG A 50 0.50 18.86 7.76
CA ARG A 50 1.49 18.09 6.99
C ARG A 50 1.04 17.95 5.55
N THR A 51 2.00 17.92 4.63
CA THR A 51 1.79 17.58 3.23
C THR A 51 2.77 16.49 2.81
N ALA A 52 2.29 15.52 2.03
CA ALA A 52 3.10 14.48 1.42
C ALA A 52 2.78 14.45 -0.08
N SER A 53 3.81 14.39 -0.91
CA SER A 53 3.66 14.96 -2.24
C SER A 53 4.52 14.21 -3.27
N GLY A 54 3.88 13.60 -4.27
CA GLY A 54 4.51 12.92 -5.41
C GLY A 54 4.32 13.68 -6.73
N GLY A 55 4.69 13.06 -7.86
CA GLY A 55 4.60 13.70 -9.18
C GLY A 55 3.17 14.04 -9.62
N TYR A 56 2.21 13.16 -9.34
CA TYR A 56 0.81 13.30 -9.81
C TYR A 56 -0.23 13.30 -8.67
N LYS A 57 0.22 13.15 -7.41
CA LYS A 57 -0.63 13.02 -6.23
C LYS A 57 -0.07 13.85 -5.07
N CYS A 58 -0.94 14.51 -4.32
CA CYS A 58 -0.61 15.22 -3.10
C CYS A 58 -1.60 14.81 -2.00
N VAL A 59 -1.10 14.63 -0.79
CA VAL A 59 -1.89 14.32 0.40
C VAL A 59 -1.71 15.46 1.39
N TYR A 60 -2.83 16.02 1.85
CA TYR A 60 -2.92 17.10 2.81
C TYR A 60 -3.48 16.54 4.11
N ILE A 61 -2.81 16.80 5.23
CA ILE A 61 -3.28 16.41 6.56
C ILE A 61 -3.53 17.69 7.33
N PHE A 62 -4.78 17.90 7.73
CA PHE A 62 -5.22 19.05 8.51
C PHE A 62 -5.28 18.71 10.00
N GLU A 63 -5.54 19.74 10.82
CA GLU A 63 -5.96 19.51 12.21
C GLU A 63 -7.25 18.67 12.25
N ASN A 64 -7.52 18.02 13.39
CA ASN A 64 -8.62 17.06 13.57
C ASN A 64 -8.55 15.79 12.69
N ASN A 65 -7.35 15.39 12.27
CA ASN A 65 -7.11 14.15 11.52
C ASN A 65 -7.86 14.06 10.18
N ILE A 66 -8.13 15.20 9.54
CA ILE A 66 -8.71 15.20 8.19
C ILE A 66 -7.59 14.99 7.17
N VAL A 67 -7.73 13.98 6.31
CA VAL A 67 -6.75 13.63 5.28
C VAL A 67 -7.38 13.74 3.91
N VAL A 68 -6.82 14.63 3.08
CA VAL A 68 -7.32 14.85 1.73
C VAL A 68 -6.25 14.48 0.72
N SER A 69 -6.53 13.50 -0.12
CA SER A 69 -5.71 13.21 -1.30
C SER A 69 -6.25 13.95 -2.51
N VAL A 70 -5.33 14.52 -3.27
CA VAL A 70 -5.59 15.20 -4.54
C VAL A 70 -4.72 14.56 -5.60
N GLN A 71 -5.34 14.07 -6.65
CA GLN A 71 -4.66 13.47 -7.79
C GLN A 71 -5.02 14.20 -9.07
N ILE A 72 -4.01 14.52 -9.89
CA ILE A 72 -4.23 14.96 -11.27
C ILE A 72 -4.40 13.71 -12.13
N SER A 73 -5.51 13.65 -12.85
CA SER A 73 -5.76 12.59 -13.81
C SER A 73 -6.84 13.01 -14.80
N ASP A 74 -6.84 12.40 -15.98
CA ASP A 74 -7.98 12.56 -16.88
C ASP A 74 -9.26 11.97 -16.26
N LYS A 75 -10.40 12.45 -16.75
CA LYS A 75 -11.73 12.08 -16.24
C LYS A 75 -11.99 10.57 -16.31
N LYS A 76 -11.50 9.88 -17.34
CA LYS A 76 -11.72 8.43 -17.51
C LYS A 76 -10.98 7.65 -16.42
N LYS A 77 -9.71 7.97 -16.20
CA LYS A 77 -8.91 7.34 -15.14
C LYS A 77 -9.42 7.67 -13.74
N CYS A 78 -9.94 8.88 -13.51
CA CYS A 78 -10.62 9.21 -12.27
C CYS A 78 -11.87 8.36 -12.02
N GLU A 79 -12.70 8.18 -13.05
CA GLU A 79 -13.89 7.31 -12.94
C GLU A 79 -13.49 5.86 -12.70
N ASN A 80 -12.44 5.37 -13.37
CA ASN A 80 -11.91 4.03 -13.12
C ASN A 80 -11.48 3.87 -11.65
N ILE A 81 -10.71 4.81 -11.09
CA ILE A 81 -10.31 4.79 -9.68
C ILE A 81 -11.53 4.76 -8.75
N ARG A 82 -12.53 5.60 -9.01
CA ARG A 82 -13.79 5.61 -8.25
C ARG A 82 -14.48 4.25 -8.28
N GLN A 83 -14.55 3.60 -9.45
CA GLN A 83 -15.11 2.26 -9.59
C GLN A 83 -14.32 1.21 -8.79
N LYS A 84 -12.98 1.33 -8.72
CA LYS A 84 -12.16 0.44 -7.88
C LYS A 84 -12.54 0.57 -6.40
N TYR A 85 -12.69 1.79 -5.91
CA TYR A 85 -13.08 2.02 -4.52
C TYR A 85 -14.48 1.51 -4.19
N ASN A 86 -15.44 1.65 -5.11
CA ASN A 86 -16.77 1.06 -4.95
C ASN A 86 -16.70 -0.47 -4.82
N LYS A 87 -15.77 -1.14 -5.50
CA LYS A 87 -15.55 -2.59 -5.32
C LYS A 87 -15.06 -2.92 -3.92
N PHE A 88 -14.10 -2.17 -3.36
CA PHE A 88 -13.66 -2.38 -1.97
C PHE A 88 -14.79 -2.18 -0.97
N LEU A 89 -15.62 -1.14 -1.17
CA LEU A 89 -16.78 -0.87 -0.32
C LEU A 89 -17.76 -2.03 -0.27
N SER A 90 -17.93 -2.75 -1.38
CA SER A 90 -18.87 -3.88 -1.48
C SER A 90 -18.44 -5.14 -0.71
N ILE A 91 -17.21 -5.20 -0.19
CA ILE A 91 -16.67 -6.41 0.45
C ILE A 91 -16.80 -6.27 1.96
N GLU A 92 -17.85 -6.84 2.54
CA GLU A 92 -18.10 -6.73 3.98
C GLU A 92 -16.89 -7.18 4.84
N GLY A 93 -16.58 -6.45 5.91
CA GLY A 93 -15.60 -6.85 6.92
C GLY A 93 -14.13 -6.61 6.58
N VAL A 94 -13.78 -6.07 5.40
CA VAL A 94 -12.39 -5.67 5.07
C VAL A 94 -12.14 -4.18 5.20
N GLN A 95 -13.18 -3.36 5.32
CA GLN A 95 -13.11 -1.89 5.18
C GLN A 95 -12.09 -1.26 6.13
N LYS A 96 -12.04 -1.70 7.39
CA LYS A 96 -11.11 -1.16 8.40
C LYS A 96 -9.63 -1.54 8.18
N TYR A 97 -9.34 -2.39 7.20
CA TYR A 97 -8.00 -2.85 6.84
C TYR A 97 -7.58 -2.34 5.46
N LEU A 98 -8.32 -1.39 4.90
CA LEU A 98 -8.03 -0.76 3.62
C LEU A 98 -8.11 0.76 3.81
N ASN A 99 -7.07 1.48 3.40
CA ASN A 99 -7.06 2.93 3.36
C ASN A 99 -7.53 3.39 1.97
N TYR A 100 -8.84 3.48 1.81
CA TYR A 100 -9.51 4.02 0.62
C TYR A 100 -10.48 5.13 1.04
N PRO A 101 -10.84 6.05 0.13
CA PRO A 101 -11.68 7.18 0.51
C PRO A 101 -13.15 6.80 0.67
N GLY A 102 -13.78 7.32 1.73
CA GLY A 102 -15.23 7.21 1.93
C GLY A 102 -16.02 8.20 1.07
N GLU A 103 -15.41 9.35 0.75
CA GLU A 103 -15.99 10.37 -0.11
C GLU A 103 -14.98 10.88 -1.13
N ILE A 104 -15.47 11.15 -2.34
CA ILE A 104 -14.69 11.68 -3.45
C ILE A 104 -15.52 12.75 -4.17
N PHE A 105 -14.86 13.79 -4.65
CA PHE A 105 -15.44 14.70 -5.63
C PHE A 105 -14.41 15.04 -6.71
N MET A 106 -14.93 15.47 -7.86
CA MET A 106 -14.15 15.83 -9.04
C MET A 106 -14.27 17.33 -9.29
N VAL A 107 -13.14 17.98 -9.55
CA VAL A 107 -13.11 19.36 -10.04
C VAL A 107 -12.12 19.42 -11.19
N ASN A 108 -12.60 19.70 -12.41
CA ASN A 108 -11.78 19.65 -13.62
C ASN A 108 -11.04 18.29 -13.75
N ASN A 109 -9.71 18.29 -13.83
CA ASN A 109 -8.85 17.10 -13.90
C ASN A 109 -8.31 16.67 -12.52
N TYR A 110 -8.94 17.11 -11.44
CA TYR A 110 -8.56 16.76 -10.07
C TYR A 110 -9.58 15.80 -9.45
N LEU A 111 -9.08 14.65 -9.01
CA LEU A 111 -9.79 13.76 -8.09
C LEU A 111 -9.41 14.16 -6.67
N VAL A 112 -10.40 14.56 -5.88
CA VAL A 112 -10.22 14.94 -4.48
C VAL A 112 -10.95 13.96 -3.59
N ALA A 113 -10.22 13.35 -2.67
CA ALA A 113 -10.68 12.20 -1.90
C ALA A 113 -10.38 12.40 -0.40
N ASN A 114 -11.36 12.11 0.46
CA ASN A 114 -11.19 12.11 1.91
C ASN A 114 -10.80 10.70 2.38
N LEU A 115 -9.56 10.57 2.85
CA LEU A 115 -8.99 9.30 3.30
C LEU A 115 -9.12 9.14 4.82
N PRO A 116 -9.22 7.90 5.32
CA PRO A 116 -9.03 7.62 6.74
C PRO A 116 -7.66 8.11 7.20
N TYR A 117 -7.62 8.73 8.38
CA TYR A 117 -6.35 9.09 8.99
C TYR A 117 -5.59 7.88 9.50
N CYS A 118 -4.32 7.84 9.16
CA CYS A 118 -3.38 6.86 9.66
C CYS A 118 -2.15 7.59 10.19
N GLN A 119 -1.68 7.16 11.36
CA GLN A 119 -0.61 7.83 12.09
C GLN A 119 0.70 7.83 11.28
N MET A 120 1.04 6.70 10.68
CA MET A 120 2.25 6.50 9.87
C MET A 120 2.14 5.24 9.03
N ASP A 121 2.99 5.14 8.01
CA ASP A 121 3.26 3.90 7.27
C ASP A 121 4.11 2.92 8.09
N LEU A 122 4.03 1.64 7.73
CA LEU A 122 4.69 0.55 8.42
C LEU A 122 6.21 0.61 8.21
N PHE A 123 6.69 1.13 7.07
CA PHE A 123 8.13 1.34 6.88
C PHE A 123 8.69 2.27 7.98
N SER A 124 8.04 3.40 8.21
CA SER A 124 8.40 4.36 9.26
C SER A 124 8.32 3.76 10.67
N VAL A 125 7.35 2.88 10.94
CA VAL A 125 7.29 2.13 12.20
C VAL A 125 8.51 1.24 12.34
N LEU A 126 8.79 0.41 11.34
CA LEU A 126 9.85 -0.58 11.37
C LEU A 126 11.24 0.07 11.50
N GLU A 127 11.44 1.23 10.88
CA GLU A 127 12.68 2.01 10.98
C GLU A 127 12.90 2.60 12.38
N LYS A 128 11.83 3.14 13.01
CA LYS A 128 11.96 3.96 14.23
C LYS A 128 11.68 3.18 15.51
N SER A 129 10.70 2.29 15.48
CA SER A 129 10.21 1.56 16.64
C SER A 129 9.53 0.25 16.22
N PRO A 130 10.28 -0.77 15.79
CA PRO A 130 9.70 -2.02 15.28
C PRO A 130 8.87 -2.78 16.34
N LYS A 131 9.12 -2.52 17.63
CA LYS A 131 8.36 -3.08 18.76
C LYS A 131 7.02 -2.37 19.00
N TYR A 132 6.77 -1.22 18.36
CA TYR A 132 5.53 -0.45 18.51
C TYR A 132 4.30 -1.25 18.03
N ILE A 133 4.46 -2.06 16.97
CA ILE A 133 3.38 -2.87 16.41
C ILE A 133 3.61 -4.33 16.78
N GLY A 134 2.83 -4.83 17.74
CA GLY A 134 2.85 -6.25 18.10
C GLY A 134 2.29 -7.16 17.01
N MET A 135 2.68 -8.44 17.03
CA MET A 135 2.23 -9.50 16.10
C MET A 135 0.70 -9.59 15.93
N ILE A 136 -0.05 -9.19 16.96
CA ILE A 136 -1.52 -9.14 16.95
C ILE A 136 -2.08 -8.24 15.83
N HIS A 137 -1.37 -7.19 15.43
CA HIS A 137 -1.82 -6.27 14.39
C HIS A 137 -1.69 -6.89 12.99
N TYR A 138 -0.66 -7.70 12.77
CA TYR A 138 -0.38 -8.35 11.49
C TYR A 138 -1.34 -9.50 11.17
N ARG A 139 -1.96 -10.11 12.19
CA ARG A 139 -2.81 -11.31 12.04
C ARG A 139 -3.98 -11.13 11.06
N HIS A 140 -4.38 -9.89 10.80
CA HIS A 140 -5.53 -9.58 9.95
C HIS A 140 -5.16 -9.32 8.48
N LEU A 141 -3.88 -9.05 8.17
CA LEU A 141 -3.45 -8.71 6.82
C LEU A 141 -3.67 -9.87 5.84
N LEU A 142 -3.26 -11.10 6.21
CA LEU A 142 -3.47 -12.27 5.36
C LEU A 142 -4.96 -12.55 5.15
N PRO A 143 -5.82 -12.75 6.17
CA PRO A 143 -7.24 -13.03 5.95
C PRO A 143 -7.96 -11.99 5.07
N VAL A 144 -7.61 -10.70 5.22
CA VAL A 144 -8.12 -9.64 4.35
C VAL A 144 -7.69 -9.86 2.91
N LEU A 145 -6.41 -10.13 2.68
CA LEU A 145 -5.86 -10.38 1.36
C LEU A 145 -6.52 -11.59 0.67
N ILE A 146 -6.72 -12.69 1.41
CA ILE A 146 -7.48 -13.87 0.93
C ILE A 146 -8.87 -13.44 0.46
N LYS A 147 -9.57 -12.65 1.27
CA LYS A 147 -10.94 -12.20 0.96
C LYS A 147 -10.98 -11.34 -0.29
N LEU A 148 -10.00 -10.45 -0.50
CA LEU A 148 -9.86 -9.69 -1.75
C LEU A 148 -9.64 -10.61 -2.95
N HIS A 149 -8.74 -11.59 -2.84
CA HIS A 149 -8.45 -12.54 -3.92
C HIS A 149 -9.68 -13.39 -4.29
N THR A 150 -10.53 -13.78 -3.32
CA THR A 150 -11.80 -14.47 -3.63
C THR A 150 -12.76 -13.63 -4.47
N LYS A 151 -12.59 -12.30 -4.46
CA LYS A 151 -13.34 -11.34 -5.26
C LYS A 151 -12.58 -10.88 -6.52
N LYS A 152 -11.49 -11.57 -6.87
CA LYS A 152 -10.59 -11.24 -8.00
C LYS A 152 -10.02 -9.82 -7.92
N ILE A 153 -9.65 -9.40 -6.71
CA ILE A 153 -9.01 -8.11 -6.45
C ILE A 153 -7.59 -8.39 -5.97
N TYR A 154 -6.60 -7.82 -6.66
CA TYR A 154 -5.18 -8.00 -6.36
C TYR A 154 -4.55 -6.63 -6.12
N LEU A 155 -3.77 -6.51 -5.05
CA LEU A 155 -3.20 -5.22 -4.66
C LEU A 155 -1.99 -4.85 -5.52
N GLY A 156 -1.14 -5.82 -5.87
CA GLY A 156 -0.01 -5.66 -6.79
C GLY A 156 1.23 -5.02 -6.16
N ASP A 157 1.05 -3.96 -5.37
CA ASP A 157 2.17 -3.19 -4.76
C ASP A 157 2.17 -3.26 -3.22
N ILE A 158 2.16 -4.47 -2.67
CA ILE A 158 2.28 -4.68 -1.22
C ILE A 158 3.74 -4.47 -0.79
N LYS A 159 3.96 -3.51 0.12
CA LYS A 159 5.23 -3.16 0.76
C LYS A 159 4.97 -2.38 2.05
N PRO A 160 5.94 -2.25 2.97
CA PRO A 160 5.73 -1.54 4.23
C PRO A 160 5.28 -0.07 4.07
N GLU A 161 5.70 0.61 3.01
CA GLU A 161 5.30 1.99 2.69
C GLU A 161 3.81 2.11 2.33
N ASN A 162 3.22 1.02 1.84
CA ASN A 162 1.81 0.93 1.45
C ASN A 162 0.95 0.21 2.50
N ILE A 163 1.46 0.00 3.71
CA ILE A 163 0.69 -0.52 4.84
C ILE A 163 0.73 0.54 5.94
N PHE A 164 -0.42 0.97 6.42
CA PHE A 164 -0.56 2.08 7.34
C PHE A 164 -1.08 1.64 8.69
N VAL A 165 -0.58 2.25 9.77
CA VAL A 165 -1.17 2.14 11.10
C VAL A 165 -2.33 3.11 11.17
N CYS A 166 -3.56 2.60 11.27
CA CYS A 166 -4.79 3.39 11.30
C CYS A 166 -5.58 3.03 12.57
N GLY A 167 -5.35 3.77 13.65
CA GLY A 167 -5.86 3.40 14.96
C GLY A 167 -5.21 2.11 15.46
N ASN A 168 -6.02 1.09 15.77
CA ASN A 168 -5.56 -0.21 16.27
C ASN A 168 -5.43 -1.30 15.18
N ALA A 169 -5.40 -0.90 13.91
CA ALA A 169 -5.32 -1.82 12.77
C ALA A 169 -4.23 -1.41 11.79
N LEU A 170 -3.63 -2.41 11.13
CA LEU A 170 -2.86 -2.18 9.92
C LEU A 170 -3.80 -2.21 8.72
N SER A 171 -3.65 -1.25 7.81
CA SER A 171 -4.46 -1.13 6.61
C SER A 171 -3.61 -1.04 5.36
N PHE A 172 -3.96 -1.79 4.31
CA PHE A 172 -3.35 -1.61 2.99
C PHE A 172 -3.78 -0.28 2.40
N GLY A 173 -2.85 0.53 1.93
CA GLY A 173 -3.11 1.78 1.22
C GLY A 173 -2.52 1.76 -0.19
N ASP A 174 -2.52 2.94 -0.81
CA ASP A 174 -2.15 3.16 -2.22
C ASP A 174 -2.84 2.20 -3.20
N LEU A 175 -4.16 2.09 -3.05
CA LEU A 175 -4.99 1.10 -3.73
C LEU A 175 -5.37 1.49 -5.17
N ASP A 176 -4.83 2.58 -5.70
CA ASP A 176 -5.16 3.14 -7.02
C ASP A 176 -4.71 2.20 -8.15
N ASP A 177 -3.62 1.49 -7.90
CA ASP A 177 -3.01 0.55 -8.83
C ASP A 177 -3.50 -0.89 -8.67
N ALA A 178 -4.38 -1.17 -7.70
CA ALA A 178 -4.98 -2.48 -7.53
C ALA A 178 -5.71 -2.94 -8.79
N LEU A 179 -5.58 -4.23 -9.12
CA LEU A 179 -6.20 -4.86 -10.28
C LEU A 179 -7.56 -5.42 -9.84
N VAL A 180 -8.65 -4.88 -10.39
CA VAL A 180 -10.01 -5.23 -9.93
C VAL A 180 -10.96 -5.61 -11.06
N SER A 181 -10.52 -5.53 -12.32
CA SER A 181 -11.35 -5.72 -13.51
C SER A 181 -10.62 -6.47 -14.61
N GLU A 182 -11.35 -7.14 -15.49
CA GLU A 182 -10.80 -7.81 -16.70
C GLU A 182 -9.96 -6.86 -17.56
N GLU A 183 -10.33 -5.59 -17.63
CA GLU A 183 -9.58 -4.55 -18.33
C GLU A 183 -8.21 -4.28 -17.68
N ASP A 184 -8.15 -4.23 -16.34
CA ASP A 184 -6.87 -4.09 -15.61
C ASP A 184 -5.95 -5.28 -15.90
N PHE A 185 -6.51 -6.50 -16.02
CA PHE A 185 -5.74 -7.70 -16.33
C PHE A 185 -5.29 -7.73 -17.80
N ALA A 186 -6.17 -7.32 -18.73
CA ALA A 186 -5.90 -7.30 -20.16
C ALA A 186 -4.88 -6.24 -20.56
N SER A 187 -4.75 -5.16 -19.79
CA SER A 187 -3.77 -4.10 -20.09
C SER A 187 -2.31 -4.55 -19.91
N GLY A 188 -2.07 -5.72 -19.31
CA GLY A 188 -0.72 -6.22 -19.01
C GLY A 188 0.08 -5.30 -18.09
N LYS A 189 -0.62 -4.46 -17.30
CA LYS A 189 0.02 -3.47 -16.44
C LYS A 189 0.72 -4.19 -15.30
N VAL A 190 2.05 -4.13 -15.26
CA VAL A 190 2.83 -4.63 -14.14
C VAL A 190 2.79 -3.59 -13.02
N VAL A 191 2.24 -3.98 -11.88
CA VAL A 191 2.18 -3.19 -10.65
C VAL A 191 2.99 -3.94 -9.60
N GLY A 192 4.06 -3.32 -9.10
CA GLY A 192 4.87 -3.90 -8.04
C GLY A 192 6.21 -3.18 -7.86
N THR A 193 6.82 -3.41 -6.71
CA THR A 193 8.13 -2.87 -6.35
C THR A 193 9.18 -3.99 -6.39
N LEU A 194 10.35 -3.71 -6.99
CA LEU A 194 11.46 -4.67 -7.02
C LEU A 194 11.83 -5.08 -5.60
N GLY A 195 12.00 -6.39 -5.35
CA GLY A 195 12.22 -6.96 -4.02
C GLY A 195 10.96 -7.49 -3.34
N TYR A 196 9.80 -6.88 -3.60
CA TYR A 196 8.50 -7.37 -3.10
C TYR A 196 7.71 -8.14 -4.16
N ALA A 197 7.97 -7.88 -5.44
CA ALA A 197 7.28 -8.52 -6.56
C ALA A 197 8.25 -9.16 -7.59
N PRO A 198 9.22 -10.02 -7.17
CA PRO A 198 10.27 -10.51 -8.07
C PRO A 198 9.74 -11.31 -9.27
N LEU A 199 8.59 -11.98 -9.11
CA LEU A 199 7.95 -12.75 -10.18
C LEU A 199 7.41 -11.88 -11.32
N LEU A 200 7.14 -10.60 -11.06
CA LEU A 200 6.63 -9.67 -12.06
C LEU A 200 7.73 -9.05 -12.93
N PHE A 201 8.98 -9.06 -12.46
CA PHE A 201 10.12 -8.46 -13.16
C PHE A 201 10.98 -9.49 -13.90
N ASP A 202 10.65 -10.77 -13.77
CA ASP A 202 11.37 -11.83 -14.44
C ASP A 202 10.83 -12.03 -15.85
N LYS A 203 11.64 -11.85 -16.90
CA LYS A 203 11.25 -12.20 -18.27
C LYS A 203 11.83 -13.56 -18.63
N PRO A 204 11.08 -14.45 -19.29
CA PRO A 204 9.74 -14.26 -19.85
C PRO A 204 8.70 -14.92 -18.92
N PHE A 205 8.33 -14.33 -17.78
CA PHE A 205 7.49 -15.07 -16.83
C PHE A 205 6.00 -14.94 -17.08
N LEU A 206 5.40 -16.15 -16.98
CA LEU A 206 4.05 -16.57 -16.62
C LEU A 206 2.90 -15.75 -17.21
N PRO A 207 1.89 -16.40 -17.81
CA PRO A 207 0.70 -15.69 -18.25
C PRO A 207 0.15 -14.88 -17.08
N TYR A 208 -0.11 -13.59 -17.32
CA TYR A 208 -0.66 -12.64 -16.36
C TYR A 208 -2.08 -13.10 -15.98
N ASN A 209 -2.14 -14.08 -15.09
CA ASN A 209 -3.34 -14.79 -14.70
C ASN A 209 -3.55 -14.64 -13.20
N TYR A 210 -4.77 -14.96 -12.77
CA TYR A 210 -5.21 -14.82 -11.39
C TYR A 210 -4.26 -15.51 -10.39
N ASP A 211 -3.81 -16.72 -10.69
CA ASP A 211 -2.87 -17.48 -9.86
C ASP A 211 -1.56 -16.71 -9.62
N SER A 212 -0.99 -16.12 -10.66
CA SER A 212 0.31 -15.44 -10.57
C SER A 212 0.23 -14.16 -9.74
N LEU A 213 -0.89 -13.42 -9.87
CA LEU A 213 -1.15 -12.21 -9.09
C LEU A 213 -1.41 -12.50 -7.62
N GLU A 214 -2.15 -13.56 -7.35
CA GLU A 214 -2.39 -14.06 -6.00
C GLU A 214 -1.08 -14.42 -5.30
N ILE A 215 -0.23 -15.21 -5.99
CA ILE A 215 1.08 -15.62 -5.48
C ILE A 215 1.96 -14.40 -5.22
N ASN A 216 1.91 -13.38 -6.11
CA ASN A 216 2.69 -12.17 -5.94
C ASN A 216 2.30 -11.41 -4.67
N ASP A 217 1.02 -11.16 -4.45
CA ASP A 217 0.53 -10.47 -3.25
C ASP A 217 0.89 -11.22 -1.96
N ILE A 218 0.73 -12.55 -1.96
CA ILE A 218 1.06 -13.40 -0.79
C ILE A 218 2.57 -13.39 -0.52
N TYR A 219 3.38 -13.47 -1.57
CA TYR A 219 4.83 -13.40 -1.44
C TYR A 219 5.24 -12.03 -0.85
N ALA A 220 4.74 -10.95 -1.41
CA ALA A 220 5.01 -9.58 -0.96
C ALA A 220 4.62 -9.39 0.51
N LEU A 221 3.44 -9.86 0.93
CA LEU A 221 3.05 -9.81 2.34
C LEU A 221 3.96 -10.67 3.22
N SER A 222 4.38 -11.85 2.76
CA SER A 222 5.31 -12.71 3.51
C SER A 222 6.64 -12.02 3.75
N VAL A 223 7.18 -11.32 2.75
CA VAL A 223 8.40 -10.48 2.86
C VAL A 223 8.22 -9.43 3.96
N VAL A 224 7.10 -8.70 3.96
CA VAL A 224 6.80 -7.69 4.98
C VAL A 224 6.76 -8.31 6.38
N LEU A 225 6.10 -9.46 6.55
CA LEU A 225 5.99 -10.12 7.85
C LEU A 225 7.34 -10.63 8.35
N CYS A 226 8.18 -11.17 7.47
CA CYS A 226 9.55 -11.56 7.80
C CYS A 226 10.36 -10.36 8.27
N LEU A 227 10.34 -9.26 7.51
CA LEU A 227 11.06 -8.05 7.88
C LEU A 227 10.62 -7.51 9.24
N ALA A 228 9.31 -7.46 9.48
CA ALA A 228 8.75 -7.03 10.75
C ALA A 228 9.18 -7.92 11.92
N TYR A 229 9.15 -9.24 11.71
CA TYR A 229 9.59 -10.22 12.71
C TYR A 229 11.07 -9.99 13.04
N GLU A 230 11.97 -10.01 12.07
CA GLU A 230 13.41 -9.85 12.29
C GLU A 230 13.74 -8.55 13.05
N LEU A 231 13.17 -7.42 12.62
CA LEU A 231 13.42 -6.13 13.27
C LEU A 231 12.87 -6.06 14.70
N SER A 232 11.84 -6.84 15.04
CA SER A 232 11.28 -6.86 16.40
C SER A 232 12.18 -7.57 17.43
N TYR A 233 13.05 -8.47 16.97
CA TYR A 233 14.00 -9.23 17.83
C TYR A 233 15.38 -8.60 17.92
N LEU A 234 15.70 -7.62 17.08
CA LEU A 234 16.93 -6.85 17.22
C LEU A 234 16.84 -5.99 18.50
N ASN A 235 17.90 -6.04 19.31
CA ASN A 235 18.06 -5.07 20.39
C ASN A 235 18.36 -3.68 19.81
N ASP A 236 18.11 -2.60 20.57
CA ASP A 236 18.23 -1.22 20.06
C ASP A 236 19.63 -0.89 19.50
N GLU A 237 20.66 -1.60 20.00
CA GLU A 237 22.06 -1.51 19.53
C GLU A 237 22.31 -2.20 18.17
N GLN A 238 21.44 -3.13 17.77
CA GLN A 238 21.53 -3.92 16.54
C GLN A 238 20.62 -3.42 15.42
N MET A 239 19.79 -2.41 15.70
CA MET A 239 18.89 -1.79 14.72
C MET A 239 19.63 -1.31 13.48
N CYS A 240 19.19 -1.80 12.32
CA CYS A 240 19.72 -1.45 11.01
C CYS A 240 18.86 -0.39 10.32
N VAL A 241 19.53 0.50 9.58
CA VAL A 241 18.94 1.39 8.58
C VAL A 241 18.91 0.62 7.26
N ILE A 242 17.70 0.46 6.70
CA ILE A 242 17.50 -0.12 5.36
C ILE A 242 17.38 1.04 4.38
N ASP A 243 18.31 1.13 3.44
CA ASP A 243 18.21 2.04 2.32
C ASP A 243 17.13 1.51 1.35
N ALA A 244 15.97 2.16 1.34
CA ALA A 244 14.83 1.77 0.52
C ALA A 244 15.09 1.85 -1.00
N ALA A 245 16.08 2.64 -1.45
CA ALA A 245 16.42 2.77 -2.87
C ALA A 245 17.38 1.67 -3.35
N THR A 246 18.21 1.14 -2.46
CA THR A 246 19.28 0.17 -2.82
C THR A 246 19.14 -1.20 -2.15
N GLY A 247 18.26 -1.34 -1.16
CA GLY A 247 18.10 -2.54 -0.34
C GLY A 247 19.29 -2.82 0.59
N LYS A 248 20.18 -1.84 0.83
CA LYS A 248 21.36 -2.01 1.68
C LYS A 248 21.04 -1.83 3.16
N ILE A 249 21.58 -2.71 3.99
CA ILE A 249 21.39 -2.74 5.44
C ILE A 249 22.66 -2.20 6.13
N ASN A 250 22.56 -1.08 6.85
CA ASN A 250 23.65 -0.49 7.63
C ASN A 250 23.27 -0.44 9.11
N ASN A 251 24.12 -0.87 10.04
CA ASN A 251 23.80 -0.67 11.47
C ASN A 251 24.15 0.75 11.95
N LYS A 252 23.59 1.17 13.08
CA LYS A 252 23.88 2.48 13.70
C LYS A 252 25.34 2.69 14.12
N THR A 253 26.14 1.64 14.25
CA THR A 253 27.56 1.72 14.66
C THR A 253 28.54 1.77 13.47
N GLY A 254 28.04 1.86 12.23
CA GLY A 254 28.87 1.84 11.02
C GLY A 254 29.51 0.48 10.73
N LYS A 255 29.22 -0.56 11.54
CA LYS A 255 29.62 -1.93 11.25
C LYS A 255 28.61 -2.56 10.29
N ARG A 256 29.08 -3.01 9.14
CA ARG A 256 28.29 -3.87 8.24
C ARG A 256 27.90 -5.13 9.01
N LEU A 257 26.63 -5.27 9.38
CA LEU A 257 26.05 -6.58 9.62
C LEU A 257 26.09 -7.30 8.28
N LYS A 258 26.82 -8.43 8.24
CA LYS A 258 26.98 -9.25 7.05
C LYS A 258 25.75 -10.16 6.90
N ILE A 259 24.54 -9.58 6.97
CA ILE A 259 23.34 -10.24 6.47
C ILE A 259 23.39 -9.98 4.97
N THR A 260 23.72 -11.00 4.20
CA THR A 260 23.76 -10.81 2.75
C THR A 260 22.34 -10.81 2.20
N TRP A 261 22.18 -10.24 1.00
CA TRP A 261 20.93 -10.34 0.27
C TRP A 261 20.57 -11.82 0.03
N GLU A 262 21.56 -12.72 -0.05
CA GLU A 262 21.34 -14.17 -0.14
C GLU A 262 20.77 -14.77 1.15
N ASP A 263 21.24 -14.35 2.33
CA ASP A 263 20.69 -14.80 3.62
C ASP A 263 19.22 -14.38 3.77
N THR A 264 18.93 -13.15 3.34
CA THR A 264 17.59 -12.58 3.29
C THR A 264 16.72 -13.40 2.33
N ILE A 265 17.16 -13.65 1.09
CA ILE A 265 16.44 -14.52 0.13
C ILE A 265 16.22 -15.92 0.70
N TYR A 266 17.23 -16.54 1.28
CA TYR A 266 17.16 -17.92 1.78
C TYR A 266 16.09 -18.06 2.87
N TRP A 267 16.06 -17.11 3.81
CA TRP A 267 15.01 -17.01 4.82
C TRP A 267 13.64 -16.70 4.22
N HIS A 268 13.57 -15.72 3.32
CA HIS A 268 12.34 -15.32 2.63
C HIS A 268 11.73 -16.47 1.85
N VAL A 269 12.55 -17.26 1.16
CA VAL A 269 12.12 -18.44 0.39
C VAL A 269 11.62 -19.54 1.33
N ASN A 270 12.22 -19.74 2.50
CA ASN A 270 11.79 -20.78 3.43
C ASN A 270 10.55 -20.41 4.24
N ILE A 271 10.39 -19.14 4.65
CA ILE A 271 9.16 -18.66 5.30
C ILE A 271 8.03 -18.52 4.28
N SER A 272 8.27 -17.93 3.11
CA SER A 272 7.25 -17.86 2.06
C SER A 272 6.79 -19.25 1.66
N LYS A 273 7.68 -20.25 1.60
CA LYS A 273 7.27 -21.67 1.41
C LYS A 273 6.31 -22.14 2.50
N ARG A 274 6.62 -21.90 3.78
CA ARG A 274 5.75 -22.30 4.90
C ARG A 274 4.41 -21.56 4.85
N PHE A 275 4.44 -20.26 4.57
CA PHE A 275 3.27 -19.40 4.51
C PHE A 275 2.36 -19.73 3.31
N ILE A 276 2.94 -19.92 2.13
CA ILE A 276 2.25 -20.41 0.93
C ILE A 276 1.65 -21.79 1.19
N ASN A 277 2.40 -22.72 1.81
CA ASN A 277 1.87 -24.04 2.15
C ASN A 277 0.68 -23.95 3.12
N SER A 278 0.78 -23.13 4.18
CA SER A 278 -0.30 -22.90 5.13
C SER A 278 -1.52 -22.24 4.49
N TYR A 279 -1.31 -21.31 3.55
CA TYR A 279 -2.37 -20.64 2.81
C TYR A 279 -3.12 -21.60 1.87
N TYR A 280 -2.41 -22.41 1.09
CA TYR A 280 -3.04 -23.41 0.22
C TYR A 280 -3.79 -24.47 1.03
N LEU A 281 -3.22 -24.94 2.15
CA LEU A 281 -3.91 -25.84 3.08
C LEU A 281 -5.21 -25.22 3.62
N PHE A 282 -5.23 -23.92 3.89
CA PHE A 282 -6.41 -23.20 4.35
C PHE A 282 -7.46 -23.03 3.24
N ARG A 283 -7.04 -22.80 1.99
CA ARG A 283 -7.94 -22.51 0.86
C ARG A 283 -8.60 -23.75 0.28
N THR A 284 -7.87 -24.85 0.11
CA THR A 284 -8.38 -26.01 -0.65
C THR A 284 -9.04 -27.06 0.22
N GLY A 285 -8.84 -27.04 1.55
CA GLY A 285 -9.27 -28.13 2.44
C GLY A 285 -8.61 -29.48 2.13
N GLU A 286 -7.76 -29.54 1.09
CA GLU A 286 -7.20 -30.77 0.54
C GLU A 286 -5.67 -30.78 0.66
N ARG A 287 -5.19 -31.84 1.32
CA ARG A 287 -3.77 -32.22 1.34
C ARG A 287 -3.38 -32.84 -0.01
N THR A 288 -3.11 -32.04 -1.04
CA THR A 288 -2.38 -32.57 -2.21
C THR A 288 -1.10 -31.78 -2.41
N LEU A 289 -0.11 -32.17 -1.60
CA LEU A 289 1.31 -31.78 -1.70
C LEU A 289 1.88 -31.85 -3.13
N LYS A 290 1.28 -32.63 -4.04
CA LYS A 290 1.80 -32.91 -5.39
C LYS A 290 1.83 -31.68 -6.30
N ASP A 291 0.76 -30.88 -6.35
CA ASP A 291 0.69 -29.72 -7.25
C ASP A 291 1.57 -28.57 -6.75
N LEU A 292 1.66 -28.42 -5.42
CA LEU A 292 2.60 -27.51 -4.77
C LEU A 292 4.06 -27.93 -5.00
N VAL A 293 4.37 -29.23 -5.05
CA VAL A 293 5.73 -29.73 -5.37
C VAL A 293 6.09 -29.43 -6.82
N GLN A 294 5.13 -29.49 -7.75
CA GLN A 294 5.36 -29.13 -9.15
C GLN A 294 5.59 -27.62 -9.31
N LYS A 295 4.75 -26.78 -8.69
CA LYS A 295 4.97 -25.30 -8.63
C LYS A 295 6.25 -24.93 -7.85
N LYS A 296 6.63 -25.68 -6.81
CA LYS A 296 7.90 -25.57 -6.04
C LYS A 296 9.12 -25.89 -6.89
N ASN A 297 9.05 -26.90 -7.74
CA ASN A 297 10.15 -27.26 -8.64
C ASN A 297 10.36 -26.19 -9.72
N ILE A 298 9.29 -25.53 -10.15
CA ILE A 298 9.35 -24.35 -11.01
C ILE A 298 10.03 -23.20 -10.25
N LEU A 299 9.50 -22.79 -9.09
CA LEU A 299 10.05 -21.68 -8.30
C LEU A 299 11.52 -21.90 -7.90
N LYS A 300 11.87 -23.13 -7.52
CA LYS A 300 13.25 -23.53 -7.20
C LYS A 300 14.15 -23.46 -8.44
N LYS A 301 13.69 -23.91 -9.63
CA LYS A 301 14.45 -23.76 -10.89
C LYS A 301 14.70 -22.28 -11.23
N VAL A 302 13.69 -21.42 -11.09
CA VAL A 302 13.83 -19.97 -11.34
C VAL A 302 14.88 -19.36 -10.41
N LEU A 303 14.78 -19.64 -9.11
CA LEU A 303 15.70 -19.11 -8.10
C LEU A 303 17.13 -19.66 -8.26
N THR A 304 17.29 -20.95 -8.57
CA THR A 304 18.61 -21.58 -8.75
C THR A 304 19.30 -21.18 -10.06
N GLN A 305 18.55 -20.85 -11.11
CA GLN A 305 19.14 -20.32 -12.36
C GLN A 305 19.64 -18.87 -12.21
N LYS A 306 19.02 -18.08 -11.33
CA LYS A 306 19.37 -16.67 -11.12
C LYS A 306 20.46 -16.41 -10.08
N LEU A 307 20.75 -17.37 -9.21
CA LEU A 307 21.79 -17.28 -8.18
C LEU A 307 23.15 -17.84 -8.62
N LYS A 308 23.37 -18.07 -9.93
CA LYS A 308 24.73 -18.33 -10.45
C LYS A 308 25.50 -17.01 -10.55
N ILE A 309 26.09 -16.61 -9.42
CA ILE A 309 27.39 -15.93 -9.34
C ILE A 309 28.41 -16.98 -8.92
#